data_AF-A0A4S1EBX4-F1
#
_entry.id   AF-A0A4S1EBX4-F1
#
_cell.length_a   1.000
_cell.length_b   1.000
_cell.length_c   1.000
_cell.angle_alpha   90.00
_cell.angle_beta   90.00
_cell.angle_gamma   90.00
#
_symmetry.space_group_name_H-M   'P 1'
#
loop_
_entity.id
_entity.type
_entity.pdbx_description
1 polymer ?
#
loop_
_entity_poly.entity_id
_entity_poly.type
_entity_poly.pdbx_seq_one_letter_code
_entity_poly.pdbx_strand_id
1 'polypeptide(L)'
;MSHTQTSIHDIDGFFYSPSQLLKSKNLSTKDKKTGFLTSGALLDSRVCKVLNEIIQLPKPSMDIPVEVSTSMEKHFWNPIRAWREYLYLSSEYMAKKMNLDIAEYLEIENQPFKLNDDILNRLSTKFGIHKNLLLRSIEKYNQGCILLKGMD
;
A
#
# COMPACT_ATOMS: atom_id res chain seq x y z
N MET A 1 37.37 -17.66 -11.84
CA MET A 1 36.23 -16.96 -12.45
C MET A 1 35.20 -16.75 -11.35
N SER A 2 34.92 -15.49 -11.03
CA SER A 2 34.15 -15.04 -9.85
C SER A 2 32.65 -15.23 -10.06
N HIS A 3 32.01 -15.98 -9.17
CA HIS A 3 30.56 -16.12 -9.10
C HIS A 3 29.92 -14.80 -8.64
N THR A 4 29.12 -14.20 -9.50
CA THR A 4 28.29 -13.04 -9.13
C THR A 4 27.09 -13.54 -8.35
N GLN A 5 27.14 -13.41 -7.02
CA GLN A 5 26.01 -13.61 -6.13
C GLN A 5 25.06 -12.41 -6.29
N THR A 6 23.98 -12.59 -7.03
CA THR A 6 22.92 -11.57 -7.11
C THR A 6 22.11 -11.65 -5.81
N SER A 7 22.44 -10.78 -4.87
CA SER A 7 21.69 -10.60 -3.63
C SER A 7 20.29 -10.06 -3.96
N ILE A 8 19.26 -10.84 -3.64
CA ILE A 8 17.86 -10.44 -3.74
C ILE A 8 17.52 -9.64 -2.47
N HIS A 9 17.89 -8.37 -2.46
CA HIS A 9 17.36 -7.38 -1.53
C HIS A 9 16.64 -6.33 -2.35
N ASP A 10 15.31 -6.47 -2.45
CA ASP A 10 14.28 -5.45 -2.75
C ASP A 10 13.09 -6.04 -3.51
N ILE A 11 12.40 -7.01 -2.88
CA ILE A 11 11.01 -7.33 -3.25
C ILE A 11 10.15 -7.06 -2.01
N ASP A 12 10.07 -5.78 -1.64
CA ASP A 12 9.30 -5.28 -0.48
C ASP A 12 7.95 -4.68 -0.94
N GLY A 13 7.32 -5.27 -1.95
CA GLY A 13 6.04 -4.81 -2.50
C GLY A 13 5.19 -5.96 -3.03
N PHE A 14 4.01 -6.14 -2.42
CA PHE A 14 2.97 -7.14 -2.73
C PHE A 14 3.21 -8.57 -2.25
N PHE A 15 3.26 -8.75 -0.92
CA PHE A 15 2.82 -10.01 -0.32
C PHE A 15 1.72 -9.73 0.71
N TYR A 16 0.47 -9.97 0.31
CA TYR A 16 -0.55 -10.34 1.29
C TYR A 16 -0.10 -11.65 1.93
N SER A 17 0.25 -11.62 3.21
CA SER A 17 0.54 -12.82 3.99
C SER A 17 -0.73 -13.69 4.04
N PRO A 18 -0.81 -14.85 3.35
CA PRO A 18 -2.04 -15.65 3.27
C PRO A 18 -2.28 -16.49 4.54
N SER A 19 -1.59 -16.17 5.65
CA SER A 19 -1.45 -17.02 6.81
C SER A 19 -2.66 -17.07 7.75
N GLN A 20 -3.73 -16.30 7.49
CA GLN A 20 -5.00 -16.41 8.23
C GLN A 20 -6.08 -17.17 7.46
N LEU A 21 -6.14 -17.02 6.13
CA LEU A 21 -7.16 -17.69 5.29
C LEU A 21 -6.80 -19.17 4.99
N LEU A 22 -5.51 -19.51 5.03
CA LEU A 22 -5.05 -20.91 4.93
C LEU A 22 -5.22 -21.70 6.24
N LYS A 23 -5.39 -21.03 7.39
CA LYS A 23 -5.61 -21.71 8.68
C LYS A 23 -7.04 -22.20 8.86
N SER A 24 -8.03 -21.57 8.22
CA SER A 24 -9.45 -21.93 8.37
C SER A 24 -9.93 -23.01 7.39
N LYS A 25 -9.17 -23.28 6.31
CA LYS A 25 -9.45 -24.41 5.42
C LYS A 25 -8.69 -25.63 5.91
N ASN A 26 -9.41 -26.60 6.49
CA ASN A 26 -8.94 -27.97 6.70
C ASN A 26 -8.54 -28.60 5.35
N LEU A 27 -7.35 -28.26 4.86
CA LEU A 27 -6.71 -28.89 3.72
C LEU A 27 -6.18 -30.23 4.20
N SER A 28 -7.04 -31.24 4.05
CA SER A 28 -6.80 -32.67 4.17
C SER A 28 -5.34 -33.03 3.86
N THR A 29 -4.71 -33.69 4.82
CA THR A 29 -3.28 -33.98 4.92
C THR A 29 -2.81 -35.14 4.02
N LYS A 30 -3.41 -35.31 2.84
CA LYS A 30 -2.97 -36.34 1.89
C LYS A 30 -2.62 -35.66 0.56
N ASP A 31 -1.33 -35.77 0.20
CA ASP A 31 -0.69 -35.32 -1.05
C ASP A 31 -0.21 -33.87 -1.19
N LYS A 32 0.47 -33.31 -0.17
CA LYS A 32 1.21 -32.04 -0.33
C LYS A 32 2.63 -32.28 -0.88
N LYS A 33 2.78 -32.38 -2.20
CA LYS A 33 4.02 -31.89 -2.84
C LYS A 33 3.96 -30.36 -2.84
N THR A 34 4.48 -29.76 -1.79
CA THR A 34 4.65 -28.31 -1.71
C THR A 34 5.74 -27.91 -2.72
N GLY A 35 5.35 -27.54 -3.93
CA GLY A 35 6.25 -26.96 -4.92
C GLY A 35 6.35 -25.45 -4.70
N PHE A 36 7.56 -24.90 -4.77
CA PHE A 36 7.78 -23.46 -4.75
C PHE A 36 7.83 -22.95 -6.19
N LEU A 37 7.05 -21.90 -6.49
CA LEU A 37 7.20 -21.19 -7.75
C LEU A 37 8.45 -20.32 -7.67
N THR A 38 9.31 -20.43 -8.67
CA THR A 38 10.49 -19.56 -8.79
C THR A 38 10.03 -18.17 -9.24
N SER A 39 10.82 -17.14 -8.91
CA SER A 39 10.57 -15.75 -9.33
C SER A 39 10.42 -15.63 -10.85
N GLY A 40 11.17 -16.43 -11.62
CA GLY A 40 11.03 -16.49 -13.09
C GLY A 40 9.69 -17.06 -13.55
N ALA A 41 9.13 -18.05 -12.84
CA ALA A 41 7.80 -18.58 -13.14
C ALA A 41 6.69 -17.55 -12.86
N LEU A 42 6.88 -16.68 -11.85
CA LEU A 42 5.95 -15.59 -11.54
C LEU A 42 5.99 -14.43 -12.54
N LEU A 43 6.96 -14.41 -13.46
CA LEU A 43 7.02 -13.47 -14.57
C LEU A 43 6.44 -14.06 -15.87
N ASP A 44 6.14 -15.36 -15.90
CA ASP A 44 5.49 -15.99 -17.04
C ASP A 44 3.99 -15.65 -17.05
N SER A 45 3.57 -14.91 -18.09
CA SER A 45 2.18 -14.45 -18.25
C SER A 45 1.12 -15.57 -18.17
N ARG A 46 1.47 -16.82 -18.51
CA ARG A 46 0.57 -17.97 -18.42
C ARG A 46 0.40 -18.42 -16.97
N VAL A 47 1.49 -18.42 -16.21
CA VAL A 47 1.48 -18.73 -14.78
C VAL A 47 0.74 -17.64 -14.02
N CYS A 48 0.93 -16.36 -14.35
CA CYS A 48 0.15 -15.26 -13.77
C CYS A 48 -1.35 -15.37 -14.04
N LYS A 49 -1.75 -15.74 -15.27
CA LYS A 49 -3.17 -15.95 -15.62
C LYS A 49 -3.79 -17.06 -14.79
N VAL A 50 -3.11 -18.21 -14.72
CA VAL A 50 -3.56 -19.36 -13.94
C VAL A 50 -3.58 -19.04 -12.43
N LEU A 51 -2.59 -18.32 -11.92
CA LEU A 51 -2.59 -17.83 -10.53
C LEU A 51 -3.74 -16.87 -10.25
N ASN A 52 -4.06 -15.95 -11.17
CA ASN A 52 -5.18 -15.02 -11.03
C ASN A 52 -6.55 -15.71 -11.14
N GLU A 53 -6.62 -16.87 -11.80
CA GLU A 53 -7.84 -17.69 -11.89
C GLU A 53 -8.03 -18.58 -10.65
N ILE A 54 -6.94 -19.19 -10.15
CA ILE A 54 -6.93 -20.07 -8.97
C ILE A 54 -7.07 -19.26 -7.69
N ILE A 55 -6.25 -18.23 -7.58
CA ILE A 55 -6.33 -17.23 -6.54
C ILE A 55 -7.25 -16.18 -7.14
N GLN A 56 -8.56 -16.30 -6.91
CA GLN A 56 -9.47 -15.16 -7.07
C GLN A 56 -9.04 -14.07 -6.08
N LEU A 57 -7.86 -13.48 -6.31
CA LEU A 57 -7.39 -12.31 -5.59
C LEU A 57 -8.45 -11.27 -5.89
N PRO A 58 -9.15 -10.77 -4.88
CA PRO A 58 -10.05 -9.65 -5.10
C PRO A 58 -9.21 -8.59 -5.80
N LYS A 59 -9.69 -8.12 -6.96
CA LYS A 59 -9.05 -7.00 -7.66
C LYS A 59 -8.76 -5.93 -6.61
N PRO A 60 -7.55 -5.34 -6.56
CA PRO A 60 -7.25 -4.31 -5.59
C PRO A 60 -8.37 -3.28 -5.68
N SER A 61 -9.10 -3.10 -4.57
CA SER A 61 -10.20 -2.16 -4.53
C SER A 61 -9.65 -0.80 -4.94
N MET A 62 -10.29 -0.19 -5.93
CA MET A 62 -9.93 1.15 -6.41
C MET A 62 -10.67 2.24 -5.62
N ASP A 63 -11.36 1.84 -4.55
CA ASP A 63 -12.14 2.70 -3.70
C ASP A 63 -11.38 3.04 -2.42
N ILE A 64 -11.52 4.29 -1.98
CA ILE A 64 -10.98 4.75 -0.70
C ILE A 64 -11.81 4.10 0.41
N PRO A 65 -11.20 3.41 1.40
CA PRO A 65 -11.92 2.83 2.52
C PRO A 65 -12.79 3.87 3.23
N VAL A 66 -13.95 3.44 3.73
CA VAL A 66 -14.92 4.32 4.39
C VAL A 66 -14.31 4.96 5.63
N GLU A 67 -13.45 4.24 6.34
CA GLU A 67 -12.72 4.70 7.52
C GLU A 67 -11.76 5.83 7.18
N VAL A 68 -11.01 5.71 6.08
CA VAL A 68 -10.12 6.78 5.58
C VAL A 68 -10.95 8.01 5.22
N SER A 69 -12.05 7.83 4.49
CA SER A 69 -12.97 8.93 4.14
C SER A 69 -13.55 9.62 5.38
N THR A 70 -14.02 8.83 6.35
CA THR A 70 -14.62 9.34 7.59
C THR A 70 -13.60 10.12 8.41
N SER A 71 -12.36 9.64 8.50
CA SER A 71 -11.29 10.34 9.23
C SER A 71 -10.95 11.69 8.61
N MET A 72 -10.93 11.79 7.27
CA MET A 72 -10.73 13.07 6.60
C MET A 72 -11.90 14.02 6.83
N GLU A 73 -13.14 13.54 6.75
CA GLU A 73 -14.35 14.39 6.83
C GLU A 73 -14.69 14.81 8.26
N LYS A 74 -14.63 13.89 9.23
CA LYS A 74 -15.07 14.15 10.61
C LYS A 74 -13.97 14.62 11.53
N HIS A 75 -12.74 14.14 11.32
CA HIS A 75 -11.60 14.49 12.16
C HIS A 75 -10.67 15.51 11.51
N PHE A 76 -11.00 15.97 10.30
CA PHE A 76 -10.19 16.91 9.50
C PHE A 76 -8.75 16.42 9.30
N TRP A 77 -8.53 15.11 9.32
CA TRP A 77 -7.21 14.56 9.09
C TRP A 77 -6.81 14.78 7.64
N ASN A 78 -5.54 15.16 7.45
CA ASN A 78 -4.98 15.14 6.12
C ASN A 78 -4.98 13.69 5.56
N PRO A 79 -5.03 13.52 4.24
CA PRO A 79 -5.14 12.20 3.61
C PRO A 79 -3.96 11.27 3.95
N ILE A 80 -2.75 11.81 4.12
CA ILE A 80 -1.55 11.01 4.41
C ILE A 80 -1.65 10.40 5.81
N ARG A 81 -2.04 11.21 6.80
CA ARG A 81 -2.35 10.78 8.16
C ARG A 81 -3.50 9.77 8.18
N ALA A 82 -4.59 10.04 7.46
CA ALA A 82 -5.73 9.13 7.42
C ALA A 82 -5.35 7.74 6.89
N TRP A 83 -4.54 7.66 5.84
CA TRP A 83 -3.99 6.41 5.34
C TRP A 83 -3.01 5.76 6.32
N ARG A 84 -2.08 6.54 6.89
CA ARG A 84 -1.09 6.04 7.85
C ARG A 84 -1.77 5.38 9.07
N GLU A 85 -2.74 6.06 9.67
CA GLU A 85 -3.49 5.57 10.84
C GLU A 85 -4.36 4.35 10.48
N TYR A 86 -5.03 4.37 9.33
CA TYR A 86 -5.80 3.22 8.83
C TYR A 86 -4.94 1.96 8.66
N LEU A 87 -3.69 2.13 8.24
CA LEU A 87 -2.72 1.05 8.08
C LEU A 87 -1.95 0.73 9.38
N TYR A 88 -2.28 1.36 10.50
CA TYR A 88 -1.62 1.19 11.80
C TYR A 88 -0.10 1.45 11.74
N LEU A 89 0.31 2.44 10.95
CA LEU A 89 1.71 2.84 10.81
C LEU A 89 2.01 4.04 11.72
N SER A 90 3.13 3.99 12.42
CA SER A 90 3.59 5.16 13.19
C SER A 90 4.31 6.16 12.29
N SER A 91 4.33 7.43 12.68
CA SER A 91 5.08 8.47 11.94
C SER A 91 6.58 8.18 11.94
N GLU A 92 7.13 7.65 13.04
CA GLU A 92 8.54 7.25 13.16
C GLU A 92 8.89 6.12 12.21
N TYR A 93 7.98 5.14 12.08
CA TYR A 93 8.14 4.06 11.12
C TYR A 93 8.19 4.59 9.68
N MET A 94 7.27 5.51 9.34
CA MET A 94 7.21 6.10 8.01
C MET A 94 8.43 6.97 7.70
N ALA A 95 8.84 7.83 8.62
CA ALA A 95 10.06 8.63 8.51
C ALA A 95 11.28 7.74 8.22
N LYS A 96 11.46 6.67 9.01
CA LYS A 96 12.52 5.68 8.80
C LYS A 96 12.44 5.00 7.44
N LYS A 97 11.24 4.54 7.03
CA LYS A 97 11.05 3.89 5.71
C LYS A 97 11.26 4.84 4.54
N MET A 98 11.07 6.15 4.74
CA MET A 98 11.33 7.19 3.76
C MET A 98 12.76 7.75 3.83
N ASN A 99 13.59 7.28 4.77
CA ASN A 99 14.93 7.82 5.02
C ASN A 99 14.90 9.34 5.25
N LEU A 100 13.96 9.77 6.08
CA LEU A 100 13.75 11.15 6.52
C LEU A 100 13.84 11.21 8.04
N ASP A 101 14.07 12.40 8.58
CA ASP A 101 13.78 12.63 9.99
C ASP A 101 12.26 12.70 10.24
N ILE A 102 11.87 12.60 11.52
CA ILE A 102 10.46 12.59 11.92
C ILE A 102 9.75 13.93 11.64
N ALA A 103 10.44 15.05 11.80
CA ALA A 103 9.91 16.38 11.54
C ALA A 103 9.72 16.58 10.02
N GLU A 104 10.68 16.19 9.19
CA GLU A 104 10.57 16.21 7.72
C GLU A 104 9.37 15.38 7.24
N TYR A 105 9.20 14.18 7.79
CA TYR A 105 8.03 13.36 7.47
C TYR A 105 6.72 14.04 7.88
N LEU A 106 6.66 14.64 9.08
CA LEU A 106 5.47 15.35 9.54
C LEU A 106 5.18 16.61 8.72
N GLU A 107 6.20 17.29 8.20
CA GLU A 107 6.00 18.41 7.26
C GLU A 107 5.36 17.94 5.95
N ILE A 108 5.82 16.82 5.40
CA ILE A 108 5.23 16.17 4.22
C ILE A 108 3.77 15.76 4.51
N GLU A 109 3.53 15.10 5.65
CA GLU A 109 2.20 14.66 6.06
C GLU A 109 1.23 15.84 6.17
N ASN A 110 1.68 16.97 6.74
CA ASN A 110 0.85 18.15 6.94
C ASN A 110 0.68 19.02 5.69
N GLN A 111 1.40 18.76 4.60
CA GLN A 111 1.33 19.54 3.36
C GLN A 111 0.97 18.69 2.13
N PRO A 112 -0.18 18.00 2.14
CA PRO A 112 -0.58 17.07 1.07
C PRO A 112 -0.74 17.75 -0.30
N PHE A 113 -0.96 19.07 -0.33
CA PHE A 113 -1.15 19.88 -1.54
C PHE A 113 0.14 20.31 -2.23
N LYS A 114 1.30 20.19 -1.57
CA LYS A 114 2.61 20.54 -2.15
C LYS A 114 3.40 19.30 -2.61
N LEU A 115 2.81 18.12 -2.51
CA LEU A 115 3.51 16.89 -2.83
C LEU A 115 3.74 16.78 -4.34
N ASN A 116 5.00 16.59 -4.70
CA ASN A 116 5.37 16.25 -6.07
C ASN A 116 5.10 14.77 -6.36
N ASP A 117 5.21 14.42 -7.64
CA ASP A 117 4.88 13.08 -8.13
C ASP A 117 5.77 11.97 -7.53
N ASP A 118 7.04 12.30 -7.25
CA ASP A 118 8.01 11.39 -6.64
C ASP A 118 7.64 11.04 -5.20
N ILE A 119 7.33 12.05 -4.37
CA ILE A 119 6.91 11.84 -2.99
C ILE A 119 5.60 11.06 -2.94
N LEU A 120 4.65 11.34 -3.84
CA LEU A 120 3.41 10.57 -3.95
C LEU A 120 3.65 9.10 -4.31
N ASN A 121 4.53 8.84 -5.29
CA ASN A 121 4.94 7.47 -5.63
C ASN A 121 5.54 6.77 -4.41
N ARG A 122 6.52 7.40 -3.75
CA ARG A 122 7.19 6.84 -2.57
C ARG A 122 6.21 6.54 -1.44
N LEU A 123 5.32 7.49 -1.10
CA LEU A 123 4.28 7.29 -0.09
C LEU A 123 3.36 6.13 -0.45
N SER A 124 2.85 6.10 -1.69
CA SER A 124 1.96 5.02 -2.14
C SER A 124 2.62 3.64 -2.05
N THR A 125 3.89 3.54 -2.43
CA THR A 125 4.68 2.31 -2.30
C THR A 125 4.86 1.92 -0.84
N LYS A 126 5.20 2.86 0.05
CA LYS A 126 5.39 2.56 1.48
C LYS A 126 4.09 2.21 2.20
N PHE A 127 2.97 2.76 1.77
CA PHE A 127 1.63 2.38 2.23
C PHE A 127 1.13 1.07 1.61
N GLY A 128 1.76 0.58 0.54
CA GLY A 128 1.28 -0.60 -0.19
C GLY A 128 -0.07 -0.36 -0.89
N ILE A 129 -0.37 0.88 -1.27
CA ILE A 129 -1.60 1.27 -1.95
C ILE A 129 -1.30 1.76 -3.37
N HIS A 130 -2.28 1.68 -4.25
CA HIS A 130 -2.16 2.26 -5.58
C HIS A 130 -2.09 3.78 -5.49
N LYS A 131 -1.13 4.42 -6.17
CA LYS A 131 -0.96 5.89 -6.15
C LYS A 131 -2.25 6.67 -6.45
N ASN A 132 -3.04 6.22 -7.43
CA ASN A 132 -4.31 6.86 -7.76
C ASN A 132 -5.31 6.91 -6.58
N LEU A 133 -5.24 5.98 -5.62
CA LEU A 133 -6.04 6.06 -4.40
C LEU A 133 -5.61 7.23 -3.53
N LEU A 134 -4.29 7.36 -3.31
CA LEU A 134 -3.74 8.47 -2.53
C LEU A 134 -4.05 9.81 -3.19
N LEU A 135 -3.91 9.89 -4.52
CA LEU A 135 -4.25 11.08 -5.30
C LEU A 135 -5.73 11.47 -5.14
N ARG A 136 -6.65 10.50 -5.31
CA ARG A 136 -8.09 10.72 -5.09
C ARG A 136 -8.41 11.16 -3.67
N SER A 137 -7.73 10.63 -2.66
CA SER A 137 -7.90 11.06 -1.27
C SER A 137 -7.47 12.53 -1.09
N ILE A 138 -6.37 12.94 -1.73
CA ILE A 138 -5.91 14.33 -1.72
C ILE A 138 -6.90 15.25 -2.44
N GLU A 139 -7.39 14.86 -3.62
CA GLU A 139 -8.40 15.62 -4.36
C GLU A 139 -9.69 15.79 -3.53
N LYS A 140 -10.18 14.71 -2.92
CA LYS A 140 -11.37 14.72 -2.07
C LYS A 140 -11.18 15.64 -0.86
N TYR A 141 -10.03 15.55 -0.19
CA TYR A 141 -9.68 16.43 0.93
C TYR A 141 -9.64 17.90 0.51
N ASN A 142 -9.01 18.21 -0.63
CA ASN A 142 -8.91 19.56 -1.14
C ASN A 142 -10.28 20.15 -1.51
N GLN A 143 -11.17 19.36 -2.12
CA GLN A 143 -12.55 19.78 -2.38
C GLN A 143 -13.29 20.10 -1.07
N GLY A 144 -13.14 19.27 -0.03
CA GLY A 144 -13.69 19.54 1.30
C GLY A 144 -13.15 20.83 1.93
N CYS A 145 -11.84 21.08 1.82
CA CYS A 145 -11.22 22.29 2.33
C CYS A 145 -11.65 23.56 1.59
N ILE A 146 -11.87 23.49 0.27
CA ILE A 146 -12.35 24.62 -0.54
C ILE A 146 -13.78 24.99 -0.13
N LEU A 147 -14.65 24.01 0.10
CA LEU A 147 -16.02 24.25 0.55
C LEU A 147 -16.06 24.96 1.91
N LEU A 148 -15.17 24.60 2.84
CA LEU A 148 -15.06 25.25 4.15
C LEU A 148 -14.57 26.70 4.06
N LYS A 149 -13.67 27.01 3.11
CA LYS A 149 -13.17 28.39 2.90
C LYS A 149 -14.14 29.29 2.12
N GLY A 150 -15.11 28.71 1.41
CA GLY A 150 -16.15 29.46 0.70
C GLY A 150 -17.37 29.82 1.55
N MET A 151 -17.35 29.50 2.85
CA MET A 151 -18.41 29.80 3.81
C MET A 151 -18.07 30.98 4.76
N ASP A 152 -16.95 31.67 4.50
CA ASP A 152 -16.58 32.93 5.18
C ASP A 152 -17.28 34.13 4.53
#